data_AF-A0AAE8F5L2-F1
#
_entry.id   AF-A0AAE8F5L2-F1
#
_cell.length_a   1.000
_cell.length_b   1.000
_cell.length_c   1.000
_cell.angle_alpha   90.00
_cell.angle_beta   90.00
_cell.angle_gamma   90.00
#
_symmetry.space_group_name_H-M   'P 1'
#
loop_
_entity.id
_entity.type
_entity.pdbx_description
1 polymer ?
#
loop_
_entity_poly.entity_id
_entity_poly.type
_entity_poly.pdbx_seq_one_letter_code
_entity_poly.pdbx_strand_id
1 'polypeptide(L)'
;MEDACTHLQPLCAQARRAGCTVRQVSHTWSQARRVLEFAHPMPAALPKQSRADAAVVYHHAPAVPHWPGDEGFFCERCLVGLMFPLR
;
A
#
# COMPACT_ATOMS: atom_id res chain seq x y z
N MET A 1 -5.52 -0.76 15.61
CA MET A 1 -4.68 0.45 15.43
C MET A 1 -3.27 -0.04 15.73
N GLU A 2 -2.60 -0.72 14.81
CA GLU A 2 -1.61 -0.16 13.88
C GLU A 2 -1.21 -1.25 12.88
N ASP A 3 -2.01 -1.47 11.83
CA ASP A 3 -1.62 -2.44 10.81
C ASP A 3 -0.47 -1.87 9.97
N ALA A 4 -0.48 -0.56 9.69
CA ALA A 4 0.58 0.16 8.99
C ALA A 4 1.68 0.68 9.94
N CYS A 5 2.92 0.78 9.46
CA CYS A 5 4.02 1.44 10.18
C CYS A 5 3.85 2.96 10.19
N THR A 6 4.54 3.67 11.10
CA THR A 6 4.47 5.13 11.25
C THR A 6 4.68 5.91 9.94
N HIS A 7 5.60 5.46 9.07
CA HIS A 7 5.84 6.08 7.77
C HIS A 7 4.65 5.92 6.79
N LEU A 8 3.91 4.82 6.89
CA LEU A 8 2.75 4.51 6.03
C LEU A 8 1.41 4.91 6.66
N GLN A 9 1.38 5.28 7.94
CA GLN A 9 0.16 5.70 8.64
C GLN A 9 -0.55 6.87 7.95
N PRO A 10 0.13 7.95 7.49
CA PRO A 10 -0.52 9.05 6.79
C PRO A 10 -1.22 8.58 5.50
N LEU A 11 -0.54 7.75 4.71
CA LEU A 11 -1.07 7.20 3.45
C LEU A 11 -2.25 6.25 3.71
N CYS A 12 -2.13 5.37 4.71
CA CYS A 12 -3.20 4.46 5.12
C CYS A 12 -4.43 5.23 5.64
N ALA A 13 -4.24 6.27 6.45
CA ALA A 13 -5.32 7.11 6.94
C ALA A 13 -6.01 7.87 5.80
N GLN A 14 -5.25 8.35 4.80
CA GLN A 14 -5.82 8.99 3.62
C GLN A 14 -6.62 8.00 2.76
N ALA A 15 -6.09 6.81 2.51
CA ALA A 15 -6.80 5.76 1.78
C ALA A 15 -8.15 5.43 2.45
N ARG A 16 -8.14 5.28 3.79
CA ARG A 16 -9.37 5.07 4.57
C ARG A 16 -10.35 6.23 4.47
N ARG A 17 -9.88 7.48 4.54
CA ARG A 17 -10.73 8.67 4.34
C ARG A 17 -11.31 8.78 2.94
N ALA A 18 -10.63 8.23 1.94
CA ALA A 18 -11.12 8.14 0.57
C ALA A 18 -12.10 6.95 0.36
N GLY A 19 -12.46 6.22 1.42
CA GLY A 19 -13.38 5.08 1.36
C GLY A 19 -12.71 3.74 1.08
N CYS A 20 -11.37 3.68 0.95
CA CYS A 20 -10.67 2.42 0.77
C CYS A 20 -10.63 1.64 2.09
N THR A 21 -11.18 0.43 2.09
CA THR A 21 -11.11 -0.50 3.21
C THR A 21 -9.97 -1.49 3.04
N VAL A 22 -9.32 -1.85 4.14
CA VAL A 22 -8.35 -2.97 4.16
C VAL A 22 -9.15 -4.26 4.01
N ARG A 23 -8.90 -5.01 2.95
CA ARG A 23 -9.49 -6.31 2.67
C ARG A 23 -8.85 -7.38 3.55
N GLN A 24 -7.52 -7.40 3.58
CA GLN A 24 -6.76 -8.36 4.37
C GLN A 24 -5.41 -7.79 4.80
N VAL A 25 -4.87 -8.39 5.85
CA VAL A 25 -3.51 -8.15 6.30
C VAL A 25 -2.74 -9.44 6.08
N SER A 26 -1.87 -9.41 5.07
CA SER A 26 -1.01 -10.53 4.73
C SER A 26 0.29 -10.40 5.52
N HIS A 27 0.75 -11.51 6.08
CA HIS A 27 2.03 -11.60 6.78
C HIS A 27 3.01 -12.39 5.91
N THR A 28 4.31 -12.09 6.03
CA THR A 28 5.40 -12.85 5.40
C THR A 28 5.33 -12.96 3.87
N TRP A 29 5.13 -11.84 3.17
CA TRP A 29 5.19 -11.83 1.70
C TRP A 29 6.57 -11.39 1.21
N SER A 30 7.34 -12.31 0.64
CA SER A 30 8.74 -12.05 0.23
C SER A 30 9.54 -11.43 1.39
N GLN A 31 10.06 -10.20 1.23
CA GLN A 31 10.76 -9.44 2.26
C GLN A 31 9.83 -8.61 3.18
N ALA A 32 8.54 -8.49 2.85
CA ALA A 32 7.59 -7.74 3.65
C ALA A 32 7.16 -8.56 4.88
N ARG A 33 7.38 -7.99 6.07
CA ARG A 33 6.85 -8.53 7.33
C ARG A 33 5.33 -8.47 7.36
N ARG A 34 4.74 -7.46 6.72
CA ARG A 34 3.30 -7.24 6.70
C ARG A 34 2.88 -6.44 5.48
N VAL A 35 1.74 -6.77 4.91
CA VAL A 35 1.14 -6.06 3.78
C VAL A 35 -0.34 -5.85 4.05
N LEU A 36 -0.80 -4.60 3.91
CA LEU A 36 -2.20 -4.25 4.00
C LEU A 36 -2.74 -4.17 2.59
N GLU A 37 -3.56 -5.12 2.22
CA GLU A 37 -4.24 -5.13 0.93
C GLU A 37 -5.55 -4.40 1.04
N PHE A 38 -5.77 -3.39 0.22
CA PHE A 38 -7.01 -2.65 0.12
C PHE A 38 -7.96 -3.31 -0.89
N ALA A 39 -9.27 -3.20 -0.61
CA ALA A 39 -10.30 -3.71 -1.51
C ALA A 39 -10.52 -2.83 -2.75
N HIS A 40 -10.05 -1.58 -2.71
CA HIS A 40 -10.32 -0.56 -3.72
C HIS A 40 -9.01 -0.03 -4.31
N PRO A 41 -9.02 0.42 -5.59
CA PRO A 41 -7.86 1.03 -6.22
C PRO A 41 -7.30 2.24 -5.48
N MET A 42 -6.03 2.58 -5.74
CA MET A 42 -5.37 3.69 -5.07
C MET A 42 -6.07 5.01 -5.40
N PRO A 43 -6.40 5.84 -4.40
CA PRO A 43 -6.90 7.18 -4.64
C PRO A 43 -5.82 8.04 -5.33
N ALA A 44 -6.20 8.75 -6.39
CA ALA A 44 -5.28 9.57 -7.21
C ALA A 44 -4.49 10.65 -6.44
N ALA A 45 -4.94 11.01 -5.22
CA ALA A 45 -4.27 11.97 -4.36
C ALA A 45 -3.13 11.38 -3.49
N LEU A 46 -3.02 10.05 -3.37
CA LEU A 46 -2.00 9.40 -2.52
C LEU A 46 -0.56 9.54 -3.04
N PRO A 47 -0.26 9.30 -4.34
CA PRO A 47 1.11 9.38 -4.86
C PRO A 47 1.77 10.76 -4.71
N LYS A 48 0.97 11.82 -4.58
CA LYS A 48 1.48 13.17 -4.36
C LYS A 48 2.00 13.38 -2.94
N GLN A 49 1.50 12.62 -1.97
CA GLN A 49 1.89 12.73 -0.55
C GLN A 49 3.02 11.79 -0.17
N SER A 50 3.21 10.67 -0.89
CA SER A 50 4.30 9.73 -0.59
C SER A 50 5.70 10.32 -0.80
N ARG A 51 5.84 11.38 -1.60
CA ARG A 51 7.11 12.09 -1.80
C ARG A 51 7.68 12.76 -0.54
N ALA A 52 6.91 12.82 0.55
CA ALA A 52 7.33 13.43 1.80
C ALA A 52 8.29 12.53 2.63
N ASP A 53 8.31 11.22 2.40
CA ASP A 53 9.10 10.29 3.21
C ASP A 53 10.03 9.43 2.34
N ALA A 54 11.34 9.65 2.49
CA ALA A 54 12.37 8.93 1.73
C ALA A 54 12.45 7.43 2.06
N ALA A 55 11.85 6.97 3.17
CA ALA A 55 11.79 5.56 3.52
C ALA A 55 10.64 4.80 2.84
N VAL A 56 9.79 5.50 2.07
CA VAL A 56 8.62 4.94 1.39
C VAL A 56 8.84 4.94 -0.11
N VAL A 57 8.87 3.74 -0.69
CA VAL A 57 9.02 3.52 -2.12
C VAL A 57 7.66 3.21 -2.72
N TYR A 58 7.39 3.78 -3.90
CA TYR A 58 6.21 3.42 -4.69
C TYR A 58 6.49 2.17 -5.53
N HIS A 59 5.56 1.23 -5.51
CA HIS A 59 5.59 0.00 -6.29
C HIS A 59 4.41 -0.01 -7.26
N HIS A 60 4.67 -0.46 -8.49
CA HIS A 60 3.64 -0.70 -9.49
C HIS A 60 3.98 -1.98 -10.26
N ALA A 61 3.13 -2.99 -10.12
CA ALA A 61 3.22 -4.22 -10.87
C ALA A 61 2.02 -4.29 -11.84
N PRO A 62 2.28 -4.21 -13.15
CA PRO A 62 1.23 -4.16 -14.16
C PRO A 62 0.45 -5.48 -14.21
N ALA A 63 -0.80 -5.40 -14.68
CA ALA A 63 -1.60 -6.57 -14.96
C ALA A 63 -0.90 -7.49 -15.98
N VAL A 64 -0.96 -8.80 -15.74
CA VAL A 64 -0.50 -9.86 -16.65
C VAL A 64 -1.61 -10.89 -16.81
N PRO A 65 -1.60 -11.78 -17.83
CA PRO A 65 -2.76 -12.62 -18.16
C PRO A 65 -3.38 -13.46 -17.03
N HIS A 66 -2.62 -13.79 -15.98
CA HIS A 66 -3.07 -14.58 -14.83
C HIS A 66 -3.15 -13.78 -13.52
N TRP A 67 -2.91 -12.46 -13.56
CA TRP A 67 -2.83 -11.64 -12.37
C TRP A 67 -3.27 -10.19 -12.65
N PRO A 68 -4.24 -9.67 -11.88
CA PRO A 68 -4.93 -8.42 -12.23
C PRO A 68 -4.06 -7.15 -12.09
N GLY A 69 -2.86 -7.23 -11.52
CA GLY A 69 -2.07 -6.05 -11.26
C GLY A 69 -2.29 -5.48 -9.86
N ASP A 70 -1.25 -4.84 -9.32
CA ASP A 70 -1.38 -3.98 -8.15
C ASP A 70 -0.39 -2.82 -8.15
N GLU A 71 -0.72 -1.84 -7.33
CA GLU A 71 0.14 -0.70 -7.03
C GLU A 71 0.12 -0.43 -5.54
N GLY A 72 1.14 0.26 -5.04
CA GLY A 72 1.28 0.40 -3.60
C GLY A 72 2.48 1.19 -3.13
N PHE A 73 2.64 1.17 -1.82
CA PHE A 73 3.75 1.80 -1.12
C PHE A 73 4.40 0.79 -0.21
N PHE A 74 5.73 0.75 -0.22
CA PHE A 74 6.52 -0.12 0.62
C PHE A 74 7.47 0.72 1.48
N CYS A 75 7.43 0.49 2.79
CA CYS A 75 8.39 1.08 3.71
C CYS A 75 9.58 0.14 3.88
N GLU A 76 10.74 0.51 3.33
CA GLU A 76 11.95 -0.33 3.37
C GLU A 76 12.50 -0.48 4.78
N ARG A 77 12.30 0.52 5.66
CA ARG A 77 12.78 0.48 7.06
C ARG A 77 11.97 -0.48 7.92
N CYS A 78 10.65 -0.51 7.73
CA CYS A 78 9.75 -1.31 8.57
C CYS A 78 9.36 -2.63 7.92
N LEU A 79 9.65 -2.81 6.63
CA LEU A 79 9.24 -3.93 5.80
C LEU A 79 7.72 -4.11 5.80
N VAL A 80 6.98 -3.00 5.69
CA VAL A 80 5.51 -2.97 5.64
C VAL A 80 5.05 -2.42 4.30
N GLY A 81 4.04 -3.02 3.70
CA GLY A 81 3.44 -2.57 2.43
C GLY A 81 1.98 -2.15 2.57
N LEU A 82 1.56 -1.20 1.74
CA LEU A 82 0.16 -0.95 1.38
C LEU A 82 -0.01 -1.36 -0.08
N MET A 83 -1.02 -2.17 -0.39
CA MET A 83 -1.32 -2.60 -1.76
C MET A 83 -2.74 -2.30 -2.15
N PHE A 84 -2.91 -1.90 -3.40
CA PHE A 84 -4.18 -1.53 -4.01
C PHE A 84 -4.29 -2.27 -5.36
N PRO A 85 -5.43 -2.88 -5.67
CA PRO A 85 -5.63 -3.50 -6.98
C PRO A 85 -5.60 -2.45 -8.09
N LEU A 86 -5.03 -2.80 -9.25
CA LEU A 86 -5.18 -1.98 -10.45
C LEU A 86 -6.63 -2.02 -10.94
N ARG A 87 -7.05 -0.94 -11.62
CA ARG A 87 -8.39 -0.82 -12.25
C ARG A 87 -8.45 -1.55 -13.58
#